data_AF-A0A5B6VQG8-F1
#
_entry.id   AF-A0A5B6VQG8-F1
#
_cell.length_a   1.000
_cell.length_b   1.000
_cell.length_c   1.000
_cell.angle_alpha   90.00
_cell.angle_beta   90.00
_cell.angle_gamma   90.00
#
_symmetry.space_group_name_H-M   'P 1'
#
loop_
_entity.id
_entity.type
_entity.pdbx_description
1 polymer ?
#
loop_
_entity_poly.entity_id
_entity_poly.type
_entity_poly.pdbx_seq_one_letter_code
_entity_poly.pdbx_strand_id
1 'polypeptide(L)'
;MGYANEWVTKIMRCVRSVRYVVKCNSTLSKTIVPERGLRQGDPLSPYLFLFCMEAFSKLLIRAQNNNMLKGIRASINGPRINHLFFADDTLLFIRNKKKGCGGNCQEVNKEKSMIMFSLKTPTT
;
A
#
# COMPACT_ATOMS: atom_id res chain seq x y z
N MET A 1 -8.22 1.47 -22.19
CA MET A 1 -9.46 1.59 -21.41
C MET A 1 -9.14 2.25 -20.09
N GLY A 2 -9.74 3.42 -19.85
CA GLY A 2 -9.61 4.21 -18.64
C GLY A 2 -10.95 4.85 -18.32
N TYR A 3 -11.12 5.33 -17.09
CA TYR A 3 -12.32 6.07 -16.70
C TYR A 3 -12.43 7.37 -17.49
N ALA A 4 -13.66 7.86 -17.70
CA ALA A 4 -13.90 9.14 -18.36
C ALA A 4 -13.18 10.28 -17.60
N ASN A 5 -12.50 11.18 -18.32
CA ASN A 5 -11.72 12.26 -17.71
C ASN A 5 -12.56 13.13 -16.77
N GLU A 6 -13.82 13.40 -17.11
CA GLU A 6 -14.72 14.16 -16.25
C GLU A 6 -14.99 13.45 -14.92
N TRP A 7 -15.13 12.13 -14.93
CA TRP A 7 -15.34 11.34 -13.72
C TRP A 7 -14.10 11.36 -12.83
N VAL A 8 -12.91 11.18 -13.43
CA VAL A 8 -11.63 11.28 -12.72
C VAL A 8 -11.47 12.67 -12.08
N THR A 9 -11.77 13.74 -12.82
CA THR A 9 -11.71 15.11 -12.30
C THR A 9 -12.65 15.31 -11.11
N LYS A 10 -13.88 14.75 -11.15
CA LYS A 10 -14.83 14.83 -10.02
C LYS A 10 -14.28 14.12 -8.78
N ILE A 11 -13.80 12.89 -8.92
CA ILE A 11 -13.18 12.11 -7.83
C ILE A 11 -11.98 12.88 -7.26
N MET A 12 -11.07 13.35 -8.12
CA MET A 12 -9.86 14.04 -7.69
C MET A 12 -10.15 15.39 -7.03
N ARG A 13 -11.26 16.04 -7.38
CA ARG A 13 -11.72 17.24 -6.68
C ARG A 13 -12.11 16.92 -5.23
N CYS A 14 -12.83 15.82 -4.99
CA CYS A 14 -13.14 15.37 -3.64
C CYS A 14 -11.86 15.11 -2.83
N VAL A 15 -10.92 14.35 -3.39
CA VAL A 15 -9.65 13.99 -2.73
C VAL A 15 -8.80 15.23 -2.39
N ARG A 16 -8.69 16.21 -3.30
CA ARG A 16 -7.82 17.39 -3.12
C ARG A 16 -8.47 18.53 -2.32
N SER A 17 -9.79 18.54 -2.20
CA SER A 17 -10.51 19.65 -1.56
C SER A 17 -10.52 19.58 -0.02
N VAL A 18 -10.03 18.49 0.55
CA VAL A 18 -10.10 18.22 1.99
C VAL A 18 -9.31 19.27 2.78
N ARG A 19 -9.91 19.74 3.88
CA ARG A 19 -9.30 20.66 4.86
C ARG A 19 -9.68 20.20 6.26
N TYR A 20 -8.76 20.32 7.21
CA TYR A 20 -8.97 19.93 8.60
C TYR A 20 -8.81 21.10 9.54
N VAL A 21 -9.55 21.06 10.65
CA VAL A 21 -9.32 21.89 11.83
C VAL A 21 -9.40 20.96 13.02
N VAL A 22 -8.38 20.98 13.89
CA VAL A 22 -8.32 20.14 15.08
C VAL A 22 -8.76 20.97 16.27
N LYS A 23 -9.75 20.49 17.01
CA LYS A 23 -10.16 21.09 18.29
C LYS A 23 -9.40 20.41 19.43
N CYS A 24 -8.61 21.17 20.18
CA CYS A 24 -7.87 20.68 21.35
C CYS A 24 -8.19 21.57 22.56
N ASN A 25 -8.65 20.97 23.66
CA ASN A 25 -8.98 21.67 24.91
C ASN A 25 -9.79 22.96 24.69
N SER A 26 -10.85 22.87 23.87
CA SER A 26 -11.74 23.98 23.49
C SER A 26 -11.17 25.05 22.55
N THR A 27 -9.91 24.94 22.13
CA THR A 27 -9.29 25.81 21.12
C THR A 27 -9.23 25.14 19.75
N LEU A 28 -9.47 25.90 18.68
CA LEU A 28 -9.37 25.42 17.30
C LEU A 28 -7.98 25.70 16.74
N SER A 29 -7.41 24.73 16.04
CA SER A 29 -6.15 24.90 15.31
C SER A 29 -6.33 25.80 14.08
N LYS A 30 -5.22 26.20 13.46
CA LYS A 30 -5.25 26.71 12.09
C LYS A 30 -5.73 25.62 11.14
N THR A 31 -6.27 26.02 9.99
CA THR A 31 -6.67 25.09 8.94
C THR A 31 -5.45 24.34 8.39
N ILE A 32 -5.53 23.02 8.39
CA ILE A 32 -4.50 22.13 7.86
C ILE A 32 -4.99 21.61 6.50
N VAL A 33 -4.14 21.75 5.48
CA VAL A 33 -4.37 21.16 4.16
C VAL A 33 -3.50 19.92 4.05
N PRO A 34 -4.08 18.72 3.93
CA PRO A 34 -3.30 17.49 3.81
C PRO A 34 -2.60 17.40 2.45
N GLU A 35 -1.32 17.05 2.47
CA GLU A 35 -0.55 16.75 1.25
C GLU A 35 -0.54 15.25 0.89
N ARG A 36 -0.83 14.40 1.88
CA ARG A 36 -0.76 12.94 1.76
C ARG A 36 -1.94 12.27 2.45
N GLY A 37 -2.22 11.05 2.02
CA GLY A 37 -3.25 10.20 2.60
C GLY A 37 -4.65 10.49 2.05
N LEU A 38 -5.59 9.65 2.45
CA LEU A 38 -7.02 9.81 2.17
C LEU A 38 -7.73 10.24 3.45
N ARG A 39 -8.88 10.91 3.29
CA ARG A 39 -9.66 11.39 4.42
C ARG A 39 -10.27 10.22 5.18
N GLN A 40 -9.89 10.05 6.44
CA GLN A 40 -10.52 9.05 7.31
C GLN A 40 -11.97 9.45 7.61
N GLY A 41 -12.89 8.49 7.56
CA GLY A 41 -14.33 8.74 7.73
C GLY A 41 -15.03 9.33 6.50
N ASP A 42 -14.33 9.54 5.39
CA ASP A 42 -14.96 9.85 4.10
C ASP A 42 -15.48 8.56 3.46
N PRO A 43 -16.76 8.47 3.07
CA PRO A 43 -17.33 7.28 2.44
C PRO A 43 -16.63 6.88 1.13
N LEU A 44 -15.92 7.80 0.45
CA LEU A 44 -15.20 7.50 -0.79
C LEU A 44 -13.81 6.89 -0.54
N SER A 45 -13.17 7.24 0.57
CA SER A 45 -11.79 6.84 0.86
C SER A 45 -11.55 5.32 0.88
N PRO A 46 -12.44 4.47 1.44
CA PRO A 46 -12.26 3.01 1.39
C PRO A 46 -12.16 2.46 -0.03
N TYR A 47 -12.98 2.97 -0.96
CA TYR A 47 -12.98 2.53 -2.36
C TYR A 47 -11.72 2.97 -3.10
N LEU A 48 -11.27 4.21 -2.86
CA LEU A 48 -10.03 4.72 -3.45
C LEU A 48 -8.81 3.97 -2.92
N PHE A 49 -8.82 3.59 -1.65
CA PHE A 49 -7.79 2.74 -1.08
C PHE A 49 -7.73 1.38 -1.78
N LEU A 50 -8.87 0.72 -1.99
CA LEU A 50 -8.94 -0.55 -2.72
C LEU A 50 -8.41 -0.44 -4.15
N PHE A 51 -8.74 0.64 -4.87
CA PHE A 51 -8.19 0.88 -6.21
C PHE A 51 -6.66 0.99 -6.21
N CYS A 52 -6.10 1.73 -5.25
CA CYS A 52 -4.64 1.84 -5.09
C CYS A 52 -4.01 0.48 -4.75
N MET A 53 -4.62 -0.29 -3.87
CA MET A 53 -4.13 -1.63 -3.50
C MET A 53 -4.21 -2.62 -4.67
N GLU A 54 -5.26 -2.58 -5.47
CA GLU A 54 -5.38 -3.40 -6.68
C GLU A 54 -4.31 -3.03 -7.72
N ALA A 55 -4.09 -1.72 -7.95
CA ALA A 55 -3.03 -1.25 -8.84
C ALA A 55 -1.65 -1.69 -8.34
N PHE A 56 -1.40 -1.59 -7.04
CA PHE A 56 -0.15 -2.03 -6.43
C PHE A 56 0.03 -3.56 -6.54
N SER A 57 -1.02 -4.35 -6.31
CA SER A 57 -1.04 -5.80 -6.54
C SER A 57 -0.62 -6.14 -7.97
N LYS A 58 -1.22 -5.48 -8.97
CA LYS A 58 -0.89 -5.66 -10.39
C LYS A 58 0.56 -5.32 -10.70
N LEU A 59 1.12 -4.27 -10.09
CA LEU A 59 2.54 -3.94 -10.21
C LEU A 59 3.44 -5.04 -9.63
N LEU A 60 3.10 -5.60 -8.46
CA LEU A 60 3.84 -6.71 -7.86
C LEU A 60 3.75 -7.99 -8.71
N ILE A 61 2.59 -8.31 -9.26
CA ILE A 61 2.41 -9.43 -10.19
C ILE A 61 3.24 -9.22 -11.47
N ARG A 62 3.24 -8.01 -12.03
CA ARG A 62 4.07 -7.66 -13.19
C ARG A 62 5.56 -7.81 -12.88
N ALA A 63 6.00 -7.35 -11.72
CA ALA A 63 7.38 -7.54 -11.25
C ALA A 63 7.72 -9.03 -11.07
N GLN A 64 6.74 -9.86 -10.67
CA GLN A 64 6.91 -11.30 -10.59
C GLN A 64 7.09 -11.95 -11.96
N ASN A 65 6.25 -11.58 -12.93
CA ASN A 65 6.33 -12.10 -14.30
C ASN A 65 7.64 -11.69 -14.98
N ASN A 66 8.17 -10.51 -14.64
CA ASN A 66 9.47 -10.02 -15.11
C ASN A 66 10.67 -10.61 -14.34
N ASN A 67 10.47 -11.62 -13.48
CA ASN A 67 11.50 -12.23 -12.65
C ASN A 67 12.24 -11.28 -11.68
N MET A 68 11.71 -10.07 -11.44
CA MET A 68 12.24 -9.12 -10.45
C MET A 68 11.84 -9.52 -9.03
N LEU A 69 10.64 -10.12 -8.89
CA LEU A 69 10.14 -10.76 -7.68
C LEU A 69 9.87 -12.25 -7.98
N LYS A 70 10.18 -13.16 -7.05
CA LYS A 70 9.86 -14.60 -7.23
C LYS A 70 8.64 -15.07 -6.47
N GLY A 71 8.29 -14.40 -5.36
CA GLY A 71 7.28 -14.89 -4.42
C GLY A 71 7.67 -16.23 -3.78
N ILE A 72 6.70 -16.82 -3.07
CA ILE A 72 6.75 -18.14 -2.46
C ILE A 72 5.64 -19.04 -3.02
N ARG A 73 5.78 -20.35 -2.86
CA ARG A 73 4.74 -21.34 -3.20
C ARG A 73 4.59 -22.31 -2.04
N ALA A 74 3.35 -22.64 -1.67
CA ALA A 74 3.06 -23.58 -0.60
C ALA A 74 3.21 -25.05 -1.02
N SER A 75 3.12 -25.33 -2.33
CA SER A 75 3.31 -26.67 -2.91
C SER A 75 4.07 -26.59 -4.23
N ILE A 76 4.59 -27.72 -4.71
CA ILE A 76 5.40 -27.79 -5.95
C ILE A 76 4.62 -27.23 -7.15
N ASN A 77 3.33 -27.54 -7.23
CA ASN A 77 2.42 -27.13 -8.30
C ASN A 77 1.49 -25.96 -7.91
N GLY A 78 1.71 -25.36 -6.74
CA GLY A 78 0.88 -24.27 -6.24
C GLY A 78 1.20 -22.92 -6.91
N PRO A 79 0.25 -21.96 -6.87
CA PRO A 79 0.48 -20.62 -7.40
C PRO A 79 1.60 -19.93 -6.62
N ARG A 80 2.33 -19.05 -7.32
CA ARG A 80 3.32 -18.17 -6.68
C ARG A 80 2.63 -16.95 -6.09
N ILE A 81 2.81 -16.78 -4.80
CA ILE A 81 2.24 -15.69 -4.01
C ILE A 81 3.39 -14.78 -3.57
N ASN A 82 3.27 -13.48 -3.84
CA ASN A 82 4.27 -12.48 -3.44
C ASN A 82 3.72 -11.42 -2.49
N HIS A 83 2.40 -11.30 -2.33
CA HIS A 83 1.77 -10.40 -1.37
C HIS A 83 0.42 -10.94 -0.87
N LEU A 84 0.02 -10.53 0.32
CA LEU A 84 -1.35 -10.57 0.82
C LEU A 84 -1.68 -9.21 1.43
N PHE A 85 -2.84 -8.65 1.07
CA PHE A 85 -3.33 -7.38 1.62
C PHE A 85 -4.55 -7.64 2.50
N PHE A 86 -4.52 -7.08 3.71
CA PHE A 86 -5.64 -6.90 4.62
C PHE A 86 -5.86 -5.39 4.81
N ALA A 87 -6.94 -5.01 5.52
CA ALA A 87 -7.28 -3.59 5.70
C ALA A 87 -6.14 -2.80 6.36
N ASP A 88 -5.55 -3.37 7.42
CA ASP A 88 -4.51 -2.70 8.21
C ASP A 88 -3.11 -3.32 8.01
N ASP A 89 -3.05 -4.54 7.48
CA ASP A 89 -1.82 -5.32 7.39
C ASP A 89 -1.50 -5.72 5.96
N THR A 90 -0.22 -5.73 5.62
CA THR A 90 0.29 -6.19 4.34
C THR A 90 1.45 -7.15 4.57
N LEU A 91 1.34 -8.35 4.00
CA LEU A 91 2.42 -9.34 4.00
C LEU A 91 3.07 -9.36 2.62
N LEU A 92 4.38 -9.14 2.57
CA LEU A 92 5.18 -9.22 1.35
C LEU A 92 6.15 -10.40 1.42
N PHE A 93 6.09 -11.29 0.44
CA PHE A 93 6.97 -12.45 0.34
C PHE A 93 8.07 -12.19 -0.68
N ILE A 94 9.25 -11.86 -0.16
CA ILE A 94 10.42 -11.54 -0.96
C ILE A 94 11.51 -12.58 -0.70
N ARG A 95 12.10 -13.08 -1.78
CA ARG A 95 13.27 -13.97 -1.66
C ARG A 95 14.50 -13.12 -1.41
N ASN A 96 15.18 -13.37 -0.30
CA ASN A 96 16.35 -12.61 0.11
C ASN A 96 17.43 -12.67 -0.98
N LYS A 97 17.69 -11.53 -1.63
CA LYS A 97 18.90 -11.24 -2.39
C LYS A 97 19.60 -10.11 -1.63
N LYS A 98 20.92 -10.16 -1.49
CA LYS A 98 21.76 -9.24 -0.69
C LYS A 98 21.64 -7.73 -1.00
N LYS A 99 20.69 -7.27 -1.82
CA LYS A 99 20.39 -5.86 -2.10
C LYS A 99 18.92 -5.58 -1.77
N GLY A 100 18.71 -4.80 -0.71
CA GLY A 100 17.40 -4.51 -0.13
C GLY A 100 16.44 -3.83 -1.11
N CYS A 101 15.17 -4.23 -1.03
CA CYS A 101 14.08 -3.64 -1.78
C CYS A 101 13.50 -2.47 -0.96
N GLY A 102 14.02 -1.26 -1.17
CA GLY A 102 13.43 -0.03 -0.65
C GLY A 102 12.35 0.46 -1.60
N GLY A 103 11.09 0.13 -1.33
CA GLY A 103 9.95 0.69 -2.05
C GLY A 103 9.56 2.05 -1.48
N ASN A 104 9.59 3.10 -2.29
CA ASN A 104 9.29 4.49 -1.87
C ASN A 104 7.79 4.84 -1.79
N CYS A 105 6.89 3.88 -2.04
CA CYS A 105 5.45 4.19 -2.19
C CYS A 105 4.66 4.12 -0.87
N GLN A 106 5.15 3.41 0.14
CA GLN A 106 4.50 3.28 1.44
C GLN A 106 5.55 3.34 2.54
N GLU A 107 5.31 4.17 3.55
CA GLU A 107 6.17 4.25 4.72
C GLU A 107 5.93 3.03 5.60
N VAL A 108 6.98 2.21 5.76
CA VAL A 108 6.91 0.98 6.55
C VAL A 108 7.02 1.34 8.03
N ASN A 109 5.99 1.06 8.82
CA ASN A 109 6.05 1.23 10.26
C ASN A 109 6.97 0.17 10.86
N LYS A 110 8.24 0.51 11.13
CA LYS A 110 9.25 -0.45 11.63
C LYS A 110 8.94 -1.03 13.01
N GLU A 111 8.14 -0.34 13.83
CA GLU A 111 7.77 -0.80 15.18
C GLU A 111 6.68 -1.87 15.14
N LYS A 112 5.80 -1.81 14.13
CA LYS A 112 4.73 -2.80 13.90
C LYS A 112 5.06 -3.81 12.80
N SER A 113 6.08 -3.53 11.98
CA SER A 113 6.49 -4.40 10.88
C SER A 113 7.50 -5.43 11.38
N MET A 114 7.17 -6.70 11.20
CA MET A 114 8.10 -7.80 11.47
C MET A 114 8.69 -8.31 10.15
N ILE A 115 10.01 -8.44 10.08
CA ILE A 115 10.68 -9.18 9.01
C ILE A 115 10.97 -10.58 9.55
N MET A 116 10.23 -11.57 9.06
CA MET A 116 10.48 -12.97 9.37
C MET A 116 11.33 -13.63 8.29
N PHE A 117 12.41 -14.28 8.70
CA PHE A 117 13.21 -15.13 7.83
C PHE A 117 12.76 -16.59 7.95
N SER A 118 12.81 -17.34 6.86
CA SER A 118 12.55 -18.78 6.91
C SER A 118 13.63 -19.48 7.75
N LEU A 119 13.28 -20.54 8.48
CA LEU A 119 14.24 -21.37 9.22
C LEU A 119 15.35 -21.98 8.34
N LYS A 120 15.16 -22.00 7.01
CA LYS A 120 16.14 -22.48 6.03
C LYS A 120 17.05 -21.39 5.46
N THR A 121 16.97 -20.17 6.01
CA THR A 121 17.85 -19.07 5.60
C THR A 121 19.22 -19.30 6.24
N PRO A 122 20.34 -19.33 5.48
CA PRO A 122 21.65 -19.51 6.07
C PRO A 122 21.92 -18.39 7.07
N THR A 123 22.12 -18.74 8.34
CA THR A 123 22.68 -17.84 9.34
C THR A 123 24.15 -17.69 9.02
N THR A 124 24.53 -16.54 8.46
CA THR A 124 25.94 -16.10 8.44
C THR A 124 26.47 -15.93 9.83
#